data_AF-A0A5C9CXZ9-F1
#
_entry.id   AF-A0A5C9CXZ9-F1
#
_cell.length_a   1.000
_cell.length_b   1.000
_cell.length_c   1.000
_cell.angle_alpha   90.00
_cell.angle_beta   90.00
_cell.angle_gamma   90.00
#
_symmetry.space_group_name_H-M   'P 1'
#
loop_
_entity.id
_entity.type
_entity.pdbx_description
1 polymer ?
#
loop_
_entity_poly.entity_id
_entity_poly.type
_entity_poly.pdbx_seq_one_letter_code
_entity_poly.pdbx_strand_id
1 'polypeptide(L)'
;MSRDKGKFIKDGDFFGWDGDVLVVNILGKPSASKDAIGKPFGKQLKVSVTAAPVAGRATDHMLRFLAPHFGVTAADIEVVFGRMNVNKQLRIKAPTKLPSVFTKQAEQAGLFPSDPSDA
;
A
#
# COMPACT_ATOMS: atom_id res chain seq x y z
N MET A 1 5.81 23.75 17.07
CA MET A 1 6.50 22.58 16.46
C MET A 1 5.45 21.70 15.81
N SER A 2 4.96 22.10 14.62
CA SER A 2 4.03 21.29 13.84
C SER A 2 4.80 20.11 13.29
N ARG A 3 4.69 18.94 13.92
CA ARG A 3 5.14 17.68 13.31
C ARG A 3 4.32 17.49 12.04
N ASP A 4 4.99 17.36 10.90
CA ASP A 4 4.43 16.98 9.59
C ASP A 4 3.56 15.73 9.71
N LYS A 5 2.29 15.93 10.07
CA LYS A 5 1.28 14.89 10.03
C LYS A 5 0.87 14.71 8.57
N GLY A 6 1.57 13.84 7.86
CA GLY A 6 0.90 12.96 6.90
C GLY A 6 0.96 13.32 5.41
N LYS A 7 2.11 13.79 4.90
CA LYS A 7 2.37 13.80 3.45
C LYS A 7 3.51 12.85 3.04
N PHE A 8 3.37 11.58 3.43
CA PHE A 8 4.29 10.51 2.99
C PHE A 8 3.95 9.98 1.59
N ILE A 9 2.72 10.20 1.13
CA ILE A 9 2.22 9.76 -0.17
C ILE A 9 2.09 11.00 -1.06
N LYS A 10 2.77 11.00 -2.22
CA LYS A 10 2.68 12.07 -3.20
C LYS A 10 1.27 12.14 -3.79
N ASP A 11 0.88 13.32 -4.26
CA ASP A 11 -0.43 13.49 -4.88
C ASP A 11 -0.57 12.64 -6.15
N GLY A 12 -1.53 11.72 -6.12
CA GLY A 12 -1.79 10.79 -7.23
C GLY A 12 -1.30 9.37 -6.97
N ASP A 13 -0.39 9.18 -6.02
CA ASP A 13 0.11 7.87 -5.64
C ASP A 13 -0.77 7.18 -4.60
N PHE A 14 -0.69 5.85 -4.55
CA PHE A 14 -1.36 5.04 -3.54
C PHE A 14 -0.43 4.58 -2.41
N PHE A 15 0.86 4.87 -2.50
CA PHE A 15 1.85 4.53 -1.50
C PHE A 15 2.97 5.57 -1.42
N GLY A 16 3.76 5.48 -0.35
CA GLY A 16 4.96 6.28 -0.16
C GLY A 16 5.74 5.82 1.05
N TRP A 17 6.92 6.39 1.25
CA TRP A 17 7.86 5.96 2.29
C TRP A 17 8.01 7.01 3.38
N ASP A 18 8.05 6.54 4.63
CA ASP A 18 8.34 7.30 5.84
C ASP A 18 9.51 6.60 6.55
N GLY A 19 10.74 6.96 6.17
CA GLY A 19 11.93 6.22 6.57
C GLY A 19 11.90 4.79 6.03
N ASP A 20 11.96 3.81 6.93
CA ASP A 20 11.87 2.37 6.64
C ASP A 20 10.42 1.85 6.63
N VAL A 21 9.43 2.73 6.82
CA VAL A 21 8.01 2.36 6.84
C VAL A 21 7.37 2.67 5.49
N LEU A 22 6.80 1.65 4.86
CA LEU A 22 5.97 1.81 3.67
C LEU A 22 4.53 2.15 4.09
N VAL A 23 4.05 3.33 3.69
CA VAL A 23 2.67 3.78 3.90
C VAL A 23 1.86 3.49 2.66
N VAL A 24 0.74 2.77 2.79
CA VAL A 24 -0.10 2.34 1.64
C VAL A 24 -1.56 2.66 1.90
N ASN A 25 -2.20 3.34 0.95
CA ASN A 25 -3.64 3.53 0.93
C ASN A 25 -4.31 2.36 0.20
N ILE A 26 -5.23 1.68 0.87
CA ILE A 26 -5.94 0.51 0.36
C ILE A 26 -7.42 0.81 0.17
N LEU A 27 -7.97 0.32 -0.94
CA LEU A 27 -9.40 0.16 -1.18
C LEU A 27 -9.74 -1.33 -1.07
N GLY A 28 -10.24 -1.73 0.10
CA GLY A 28 -10.62 -3.10 0.41
C GLY A 28 -11.94 -3.50 -0.26
N LYS A 29 -11.98 -4.70 -0.82
CA LYS A 29 -13.18 -5.34 -1.36
C LYS A 29 -13.43 -6.65 -0.60
N PRO A 30 -14.23 -6.62 0.47
CA PRO A 30 -14.58 -7.83 1.21
C PRO A 30 -15.56 -8.70 0.42
N SER A 31 -15.77 -9.94 0.88
CA SER A 31 -16.68 -10.92 0.25
C SER A 31 -16.40 -11.13 -1.25
N ALA A 32 -15.14 -11.07 -1.67
CA ALA A 32 -14.73 -11.36 -3.03
C ALA A 32 -14.68 -12.86 -3.30
N SER A 33 -14.69 -13.26 -4.57
CA SER A 33 -14.55 -14.67 -4.97
C SER A 33 -13.16 -15.26 -4.70
N LYS A 34 -12.13 -14.40 -4.58
CA LYS A 34 -10.75 -14.78 -4.25
C LYS A 34 -9.99 -13.63 -3.62
N ASP A 35 -8.95 -13.98 -2.85
CA ASP A 35 -7.99 -13.00 -2.34
C ASP A 35 -7.05 -12.56 -3.46
N ALA A 36 -6.88 -11.24 -3.62
CA ALA A 36 -6.06 -10.70 -4.69
C ALA A 36 -5.58 -9.27 -4.41
N ILE A 37 -4.33 -9.00 -4.77
CA ILE A 37 -3.84 -7.63 -4.99
C ILE A 37 -4.28 -7.21 -6.39
N GLY A 38 -5.09 -6.15 -6.45
CA GLY A 38 -5.63 -5.60 -7.70
C GLY A 38 -4.74 -4.52 -8.30
N LYS A 39 -5.31 -3.76 -9.25
CA LYS A 39 -4.68 -2.58 -9.84
C LYS A 39 -4.89 -1.34 -8.95
N PRO A 40 -4.00 -0.33 -9.05
CA PRO A 40 -4.26 0.98 -8.48
C PRO A 40 -5.58 1.57 -9.00
N PHE A 41 -6.24 2.35 -8.16
CA PHE A 41 -7.47 3.07 -8.46
C PHE A 41 -7.40 4.45 -7.79
N GLY A 42 -7.05 5.48 -8.58
CA GLY A 42 -6.70 6.78 -8.04
C GLY A 42 -5.57 6.66 -7.01
N LYS A 43 -5.76 7.26 -5.83
CA LYS A 43 -4.78 7.27 -4.73
C LYS A 43 -4.82 6.02 -3.83
N GLN A 44 -5.35 4.89 -4.32
CA GLN A 44 -5.54 3.67 -3.52
C GLN A 44 -5.23 2.41 -4.32
N LEU A 45 -4.73 1.38 -3.63
CA LEU A 45 -4.57 0.04 -4.20
C LEU A 45 -5.78 -0.83 -3.87
N LYS A 46 -6.38 -1.45 -4.88
CA LYS A 46 -7.48 -2.40 -4.67
C LYS A 46 -6.96 -3.68 -4.05
N VAL A 47 -7.57 -4.14 -2.96
CA VAL A 47 -7.28 -5.44 -2.36
C VAL A 47 -8.59 -6.17 -2.12
N SER A 48 -8.73 -7.33 -2.75
CA SER A 48 -9.90 -8.19 -2.59
C SER A 48 -9.61 -9.25 -1.54
N VAL A 49 -10.57 -9.49 -0.66
CA VAL A 49 -10.51 -10.59 0.30
C VAL A 49 -11.83 -11.36 0.33
N THR A 50 -11.74 -12.67 0.51
CA THR A 50 -12.89 -13.58 0.62
C THR A 50 -13.66 -13.38 1.92
N ALA A 51 -12.97 -12.94 2.98
CA ALA A 51 -13.56 -12.70 4.29
C ALA A 51 -14.67 -11.62 4.26
N ALA A 52 -15.77 -11.91 4.96
CA ALA A 52 -16.91 -11.01 5.11
C ALA A 52 -16.58 -9.80 6.02
N PRO A 53 -17.22 -8.63 5.81
CA PRO A 53 -16.95 -7.40 6.57
C PRO A 53 -17.64 -7.40 7.95
N VAL A 54 -17.50 -8.48 8.71
CA VAL A 54 -18.12 -8.65 10.03
C VAL A 54 -17.06 -8.54 11.11
N ALA A 55 -17.28 -7.67 12.09
CA ALA A 55 -16.43 -7.51 13.27
C ALA A 55 -14.92 -7.37 12.97
N GLY A 56 -14.55 -6.69 11.87
CA GLY A 56 -13.16 -6.47 11.48
C GLY A 56 -12.45 -7.67 10.84
N ARG A 57 -13.11 -8.84 10.71
CA ARG A 57 -12.50 -10.06 10.16
C ARG A 57 -11.93 -9.87 8.76
N ALA A 58 -12.61 -9.11 7.89
CA ALA A 58 -12.08 -8.79 6.57
C ALA A 58 -10.73 -8.07 6.62
N THR A 59 -10.56 -7.17 7.59
CA THR A 59 -9.30 -6.44 7.77
C THR A 59 -8.21 -7.36 8.28
N ASP A 60 -8.48 -8.15 9.32
CA ASP A 60 -7.48 -9.10 9.86
C ASP A 60 -7.05 -10.12 8.81
N HIS A 61 -8.00 -10.60 8.00
CA HIS A 61 -7.72 -11.47 6.87
C HIS A 61 -6.85 -10.78 5.82
N MET A 62 -7.16 -9.51 5.49
CA MET A 62 -6.38 -8.72 4.55
C MET A 62 -4.93 -8.52 5.02
N LEU A 63 -4.71 -8.23 6.29
CA LEU A 63 -3.35 -8.06 6.83
C LEU A 63 -2.55 -9.37 6.71
N ARG A 64 -3.17 -10.50 7.06
CA ARG A 64 -2.53 -11.83 6.91
C ARG A 64 -2.25 -12.18 5.46
N PHE A 65 -3.16 -11.84 4.56
CA PHE A 65 -2.98 -12.05 3.12
C PHE A 65 -1.84 -11.19 2.56
N LEU A 66 -1.72 -9.92 2.99
CA LEU A 66 -0.70 -9.00 2.48
C LEU A 66 0.70 -9.24 3.05
N ALA A 67 0.84 -9.70 4.30
CA ALA A 67 2.13 -9.80 4.97
C ALA A 67 3.21 -10.59 4.18
N PRO A 68 2.92 -11.79 3.63
CA PRO A 68 3.90 -12.54 2.83
C PRO A 68 4.37 -11.81 1.56
N HIS A 69 3.50 -10.99 0.97
CA HIS A 69 3.81 -10.22 -0.24
C HIS A 69 4.84 -9.10 0.01
N PHE A 70 4.90 -8.61 1.24
CA PHE A 70 5.88 -7.61 1.67
C PHE A 70 7.08 -8.22 2.41
N GLY A 71 7.07 -9.55 2.63
CA GLY A 71 8.12 -10.24 3.36
C GLY A 71 8.18 -9.81 4.83
N VAL A 72 7.03 -9.53 5.44
CA VAL A 72 6.87 -9.17 6.85
C VAL A 72 5.85 -10.08 7.53
N THR A 73 5.65 -9.90 8.84
CA THR A 73 4.54 -10.53 9.56
C THR A 73 3.33 -9.62 9.62
N ALA A 74 2.14 -10.16 9.93
CA ALA A 74 0.95 -9.33 10.12
C ALA A 74 1.08 -8.35 11.30
N ALA A 75 1.96 -8.63 12.27
CA ALA A 75 2.23 -7.74 13.40
C ALA A 75 3.04 -6.48 13.00
N ASP A 76 3.78 -6.57 11.88
CA ASP A 76 4.55 -5.46 11.32
C ASP A 76 3.69 -4.52 10.46
N ILE A 77 2.41 -4.87 10.27
CA ILE A 77 1.44 -4.08 9.52
C ILE A 77 0.45 -3.42 10.48
N GLU A 78 0.56 -2.11 10.60
CA GLU A 78 -0.32 -1.28 11.39
C GLU A 78 -1.44 -0.67 10.52
N VAL A 79 -2.68 -0.72 11.01
CA VAL A 79 -3.80 -0.01 10.39
C VAL A 79 -3.90 1.37 11.04
N VAL A 80 -3.47 2.42 10.33
CA VAL A 80 -3.51 3.81 10.81
C VAL A 80 -4.96 4.28 10.96
N PHE A 81 -5.79 3.98 9.95
CA PHE A 81 -7.22 4.23 9.99
C PHE A 81 -7.98 3.27 9.07
N GLY A 82 -9.30 3.22 9.23
CA GLY A 82 -10.18 2.47 8.34
C GLY A 82 -10.34 0.99 8.67
N ARG A 83 -10.01 0.57 9.90
CA ARG A 83 -10.14 -0.84 10.34
C ARG A 83 -11.53 -1.42 10.02
N MET A 84 -12.58 -0.62 10.11
CA MET A 84 -13.97 -1.00 9.82
C MET A 84 -14.51 -0.46 8.48
N ASN A 85 -13.71 0.26 7.68
CA ASN A 85 -14.12 0.89 6.41
C ASN A 85 -13.37 0.27 5.23
N VAL A 86 -13.94 0.23 4.02
CA VAL A 86 -13.21 -0.25 2.83
C VAL A 86 -11.95 0.58 2.54
N ASN A 87 -11.97 1.87 2.84
CA ASN A 87 -10.82 2.75 2.72
C ASN A 87 -9.94 2.62 3.96
N LYS A 88 -8.67 2.26 3.75
CA LYS A 88 -7.70 2.01 4.82
C LYS A 88 -6.36 2.67 4.50
N GLN A 89 -5.61 3.00 5.54
CA GLN A 89 -4.19 3.27 5.42
C GLN A 89 -3.41 2.31 6.28
N LEU A 90 -2.40 1.68 5.68
CA LEU A 90 -1.51 0.73 6.32
C LEU A 90 -0.12 1.34 6.44
N ARG A 91 0.57 1.01 7.53
CA ARG A 91 2.00 1.24 7.72
C ARG A 91 2.68 -0.11 7.86
N ILE A 92 3.60 -0.39 6.95
CA ILE A 92 4.31 -1.68 6.86
C ILE A 92 5.76 -1.39 7.24
N LYS A 93 6.21 -1.93 8.38
CA LYS A 93 7.57 -1.69 8.88
C LYS A 93 8.58 -2.56 8.14
N ALA A 94 9.66 -1.93 7.65
CA ALA A 94 10.81 -2.57 7.03
C ALA A 94 10.47 -3.73 6.05
N PRO A 95 9.63 -3.51 5.03
CA PRO A 95 9.27 -4.58 4.10
C PRO A 95 10.48 -5.04 3.30
N THR A 96 10.70 -6.36 3.25
CA THR A 96 11.83 -7.00 2.56
C THR A 96 11.48 -7.39 1.11
N LYS A 97 10.20 -7.35 0.75
CA LYS A 97 9.69 -7.63 -0.59
C LYS A 97 8.70 -6.56 -1.01
N LEU A 98 8.61 -6.33 -2.32
CA LEU A 98 7.61 -5.44 -2.90
C LEU A 98 6.90 -6.15 -4.07
N PRO A 99 5.56 -6.24 -4.07
CA PRO A 99 4.82 -6.75 -5.20
C PRO A 99 5.02 -5.88 -6.45
N SER A 100 4.91 -6.47 -7.64
CA SER A 100 5.15 -5.78 -8.92
C SER A 100 4.27 -4.54 -9.16
N VAL A 101 3.13 -4.42 -8.48
CA VAL A 101 2.29 -3.23 -8.54
C VAL A 101 2.97 -1.98 -7.95
N PHE A 102 3.94 -2.16 -7.04
CA PHE A 102 4.73 -1.09 -6.44
C PHE A 102 5.96 -0.73 -7.30
N THR A 103 6.48 -1.67 -8.09
CA THR A 103 7.67 -1.42 -8.93
C THR A 103 7.34 -0.75 -10.26
N LYS A 104 6.17 -1.00 -10.85
CA LYS A 104 5.77 -0.40 -12.14
C LYS A 104 5.60 1.13 -12.13
N GLN A 105 5.52 1.76 -10.95
CA GLN A 105 5.54 3.22 -10.83
C GLN A 105 6.95 3.79 -10.68
N ALA A 106 7.94 2.99 -10.27
CA ALA A 106 9.33 3.44 -10.14
C ALA A 106 9.99 3.69 -11.50
N GLU A 107 9.63 2.91 -12.53
CA GLU A 107 10.17 3.10 -13.89
C GLU A 107 9.65 4.36 -14.61
N GLN A 108 8.54 4.95 -14.18
CA GLN A 108 8.01 6.17 -14.81
C GLN A 108 8.64 7.47 -14.29
N ALA A 109 9.51 7.41 -13.27
CA ALA A 109 10.24 8.58 -12.77
C ALA A 109 11.62 8.78 -13.43
N GLY A 110 12.03 7.89 -14.35
CA GLY A 110 13.34 7.92 -15.02
C GLY A 110 13.37 8.52 -16.43
N LEU A 111 12.27 9.08 -16.93
CA LEU A 111 12.21 9.66 -18.29
C LEU A 111 12.62 11.14 -18.31
N PHE A 112 13.75 11.47 -17.65
CA PHE A 112 14.50 12.66 -18.02
C PHE A 112 15.58 12.22 -19.01
N PRO A 113 15.61 12.75 -20.24
CA PRO A 113 16.79 12.59 -21.06
C PRO A 113 17.95 13.23 -20.28
N SER A 114 18.94 12.41 -19.92
CA SER A 114 20.27 12.94 -19.62
C SER A 114 20.75 13.60 -20.90
N ASP A 115 20.55 14.90 -20.97
CA ASP A 115 21.05 15.78 -22.01
C ASP A 115 22.56 15.60 -22.07
N PRO A 116 23.14 14.98 -23.11
CA PRO A 116 24.58 14.95 -23.27
C PRO A 116 24.97 16.30 -23.89
N SER A 117 25.04 17.32 -23.05
CA SER A 117 25.94 18.45 -23.30
C SER A 117 27.38 17.95 -23.07
N ASP A 118 27.92 17.21 -24.05
CA ASP A 118 29.35 17.16 -24.35
C ASP A 118 29.54 18.17 -25.50
N ALA A 119 30.11 19.34 -25.24
CA ALA A 119 31.57 19.60 -25.25
C ALA A 119 32.17 19.45 -26.65
#